data_AF-A0A850PZM2-F1
#
_entry.id   AF-A0A850PZM2-F1
#
_cell.length_a   1.000
_cell.length_b   1.000
_cell.length_c   1.000
_cell.angle_alpha   90.00
_cell.angle_beta   90.00
_cell.angle_gamma   90.00
#
_symmetry.space_group_name_H-M   'P 1'
#
loop_
_entity.id
_entity.type
_entity.pdbx_description
1 polymer ?
#
loop_
_entity_poly.entity_id
_entity_poly.type
_entity_poly.pdbx_seq_one_letter_code
_entity_poly.pdbx_strand_id
1 'polypeptide(L)' 'MDMYTITRIFADSWMLAFLFGFFVAAILWVFRPGSSKEYRNTAESIFRHEDRPATDHEEART' A
#
# COMPACT_ATOMS: atom_id res chain seq x y z
N MET A 1 -20.83 -13.23 32.01
CA MET A 1 -19.67 -12.34 31.77
C MET A 1 -20.19 -11.08 31.13
N ASP A 2 -19.86 -9.92 31.68
CA ASP A 2 -20.32 -8.63 31.14
C ASP A 2 -19.37 -8.12 30.04
N MET A 3 -19.88 -7.25 29.15
CA MET A 3 -19.13 -6.69 28.01
C MET A 3 -17.83 -6.04 28.48
N TYR A 4 -17.88 -5.26 29.58
CA TYR A 4 -16.70 -4.63 30.17
C TYR A 4 -15.62 -5.65 30.54
N THR A 5 -16.00 -6.77 31.16
CA THR A 5 -15.07 -7.84 31.54
C THR A 5 -14.39 -8.46 30.32
N ILE A 6 -15.10 -8.65 29.22
CA ILE A 6 -14.55 -9.22 27.98
C ILE A 6 -13.50 -8.27 27.39
N THR A 7 -13.81 -6.99 27.24
CA THR A 7 -12.86 -5.99 26.72
C THR A 7 -11.68 -5.82 27.65
N ARG A 8 -11.90 -5.90 28.96
CA ARG A 8 -10.84 -5.80 29.97
C ARG A 8 -9.85 -6.95 29.86
N ILE A 9 -10.30 -8.21 29.79
CA ILE A 9 -9.39 -9.36 29.71
C ILE A 9 -8.57 -9.30 28.42
N PHE A 10 -9.17 -8.82 27.33
CA PHE A 10 -8.46 -8.57 26.07
C PHE A 10 -7.41 -7.46 26.21
N ALA A 11 -7.74 -6.36 26.89
CA ALA A 11 -6.84 -5.22 27.10
C ALA A 11 -5.72 -5.51 28.12
N ASP A 12 -5.99 -6.30 29.16
CA ASP A 12 -4.99 -6.77 30.14
C ASP A 12 -4.03 -7.81 29.52
N SER A 13 -4.25 -8.24 28.28
CA SER A 13 -3.34 -9.09 27.52
C SER A 13 -2.36 -8.29 26.66
N TRP A 14 -1.34 -8.96 26.12
CA TRP A 14 -0.37 -8.38 25.19
C TRP A 14 -0.97 -7.91 23.85
N MET A 15 -2.24 -8.25 23.58
CA MET A 15 -2.91 -7.92 22.34
C MET A 15 -3.07 -6.41 22.12
N LEU A 16 -3.30 -5.63 23.18
CA LEU A 16 -3.43 -4.18 23.07
C LEU A 16 -2.13 -3.53 22.55
N ALA A 17 -0.98 -3.97 23.09
CA ALA A 17 0.33 -3.50 22.65
C ALA A 17 0.64 -3.92 21.21
N PHE A 18 0.28 -5.15 20.82
CA PHE A 18 0.41 -5.62 19.45
C PHE A 18 -0.40 -4.77 18.46
N LEU A 19 -1.68 -4.53 18.77
CA LEU A 19 -2.56 -3.74 17.89
C LEU A 19 -2.06 -2.31 17.72
N PHE A 20 -1.60 -1.70 18.82
CA PHE A 20 -0.99 -0.37 18.80
C PHE A 20 0.30 -0.34 17.96
N GLY A 21 1.20 -1.31 18.15
CA GLY A 21 2.43 -1.42 17.37
C GLY A 21 2.17 -1.65 15.88
N PHE A 22 1.21 -2.51 15.54
CA PHE A 22 0.76 -2.73 14.17
C PHE A 22 0.21 -1.45 13.54
N PHE A 23 -0.62 -0.69 14.27
CA PHE A 23 -1.16 0.58 13.78
C PHE A 23 -0.05 1.59 13.46
N VAL A 24 0.91 1.77 14.37
CA VAL A 24 2.07 2.64 14.13
C VAL A 24 2.90 2.14 12.95
N ALA A 25 3.13 0.83 12.84
CA ALA A 25 3.84 0.25 11.71
C ALA A 25 3.12 0.52 10.38
N ALA A 26 1.80 0.42 10.32
CA ALA A 26 1.00 0.74 9.13
C ALA A 26 1.12 2.23 8.74
N ILE A 27 1.06 3.14 9.72
CA ILE A 27 1.31 4.58 9.50
C ILE A 27 2.70 4.78 8.90
N LEU A 28 3.74 4.22 9.53
CA LEU A 28 5.11 4.33 9.05
C LEU A 28 5.30 3.73 7.66
N TRP A 29 4.58 2.64 7.34
CA TRP A 29 4.58 2.04 6.01
C TRP A 29 3.98 2.99 4.97
N VAL A 30 2.82 3.60 5.24
CA VAL A 30 2.17 4.54 4.32
C VAL A 30 3.07 5.75 4.05
N PHE A 31 3.75 6.25 5.09
CA PHE A 31 4.68 7.37 4.96
C PHE A 31 6.08 6.96 4.47
N ARG A 32 6.34 5.66 4.21
CA ARG A 32 7.64 5.19 3.73
C ARG A 32 7.94 5.82 2.36
N PRO A 33 8.95 6.70 2.26
CA PRO A 33 9.28 7.38 1.02
C PRO A 33 9.87 6.36 0.04
N GLY A 34 9.07 5.97 -0.97
CA GLY A 34 9.47 4.96 -1.95
C GLY A 34 8.36 4.49 -2.89
N SER A 35 7.07 4.64 -2.52
CA SER A 35 5.95 4.20 -3.38
C SER A 35 5.70 5.10 -4.60
N SER A 36 6.26 6.31 -4.62
CA SER A 36 6.15 7.27 -5.74
C SER A 36 6.64 6.72 -7.08
N LYS A 37 7.56 5.74 -7.10
CA LYS A 37 8.15 5.24 -8.34
C LYS A 37 7.20 4.32 -9.12
N GLU A 38 6.33 3.56 -8.45
CA GLU A 38 5.34 2.70 -9.13
C GLU A 38 4.13 3.50 -9.63
N TYR A 39 3.63 4.47 -8.86
CA TYR A 39 2.50 5.31 -9.28
C TYR A 39 2.76 6.09 -10.57
N ARG A 40 4.01 6.50 -10.80
CA ARG A 40 4.40 7.23 -12.02
C ARG A 40 4.37 6.36 -13.27
N ASN A 41 4.68 5.06 -13.15
CA ASN A 41 4.69 4.13 -14.29
C ASN A 41 3.26 3.79 -14.75
N THR A 42 2.32 3.64 -13.81
CA THR A 42 0.88 3.46 -14.14
C THR A 42 0.26 4.73 -14.73
N ALA A 43 0.59 5.91 -14.19
CA ALA A 43 0.10 7.17 -14.72
C ALA A 43 0.58 7.44 -16.15
N GLU A 44 1.83 7.12 -16.47
CA GLU A 44 2.38 7.23 -17.83
C GLU A 44 1.85 6.13 -18.78
N SER A 45 1.17 5.08 -18.30
CA SER A 45 0.70 3.99 -19.16
C SER A 45 -0.32 4.42 -20.21
N ILE A 46 -1.25 5.33 -19.88
CA ILE A 46 -2.26 5.82 -20.82
C ILE A 46 -1.65 6.84 -21.80
N PHE A 47 -0.72 7.68 -21.32
CA PHE A 47 -0.13 8.76 -22.12
C PHE A 47 1.14 8.35 -22.90
N ARG A 48 1.63 7.12 -22.73
CA ARG A 48 2.90 6.65 -23.33
C ARG A 48 2.98 6.77 -24.86
N HIS A 49 1.83 6.81 -25.53
CA HIS A 49 1.73 6.85 -27.00
C HIS A 49 1.05 8.13 -27.53
N GLU A 50 0.84 9.15 -26.68
CA GLU A 50 0.20 10.40 -27.14
C GLU A 50 1.16 11.27 -27.97
N ASP A 51 2.45 11.30 -27.63
CA ASP A 51 3.43 12.12 -28.36
C ASP A 51 3.87 11.49 -29.70
N ARG A 52 3.82 10.16 -29.83
CA ARG A 52 4.19 9.43 -31.05
C ARG A 52 3.44 8.09 -31.10
N PRO A 53 2.75 7.75 -32.21
CA PRO A 53 2.21 6.41 -32.38
C PRO A 53 3.34 5.38 -32.35
N ALA A 54 3.06 4.18 -31.83
CA ALA A 54 4.00 3.06 -31.96
C ALA A 54 4.27 2.86 -33.44
N THR A 55 5.53 2.99 -33.86
CA THR A 55 5.91 2.65 -35.23
C THR A 55 5.83 1.14 -35.36
N ASP A 56 5.04 0.66 -36.33
CA ASP A 56 4.73 -0.75 -36.64
C ASP A 56 5.96 -1.69 -36.79
N HIS A 57 7.18 -1.16 -36.70
CA HIS A 57 8.43 -1.89 -36.77
C HIS A 57 8.86 -2.58 -35.47
N GLU A 58 8.29 -2.22 -34.31
CA GLU A 58 8.73 -2.78 -33.01
C GLU A 58 7.91 -4.03 -32.59
N GLU A 59 6.66 -4.19 -33.03
CA GLU A 59 5.84 -5.38 -32.75
C GLU A 59 6.32 -6.64 -33.50
N ALA A 60 7.15 -6.49 -34.54
CA ALA A 60 7.69 -7.62 -35.29
C ALA A 60 8.93 -8.29 -34.64
N ARG A 61 9.37 -7.84 -33.46
CA ARG A 61 10.56 -8.36 -32.77
C ARG A 61 10.34 -8.57 -31.26
N THR A 62 9.24 -9.21 -30.86
CA THR A 62 9.12 -9.86 -29.53
C THR A 62 8.38 -11.17 -29.64
#